data_AF-A0AAV0TP14-F1
#
_entry.id   AF-A0AAV0TP14-F1
#
_cell.length_a   1.000
_cell.length_b   1.000
_cell.length_c   1.000
_cell.angle_alpha   90.00
_cell.angle_beta   90.00
_cell.angle_gamma   90.00
#
_symmetry.space_group_name_H-M   'P 1'
#
loop_
_entity.id
_entity.type
_entity.pdbx_description
1 polymer ?
#
loop_
_entity_poly.entity_id
_entity_poly.type
_entity_poly.pdbx_seq_one_letter_code
_entity_poly.pdbx_strand_id
1 'polypeptide(L)'
;MNTCEVQTVASLRRADHICIWDTTRWPFRYTHHGIVFAPGESAAAILVAHVWSRKRGFRAGQADSKFQLTSLAEFLNQRPLADMRRVQYNSSLVGEASSRLGEVHRTHADAPPVVLARCRFLLGLGQGHFSLLSLNCEHVALWCTTGVGWSKQVLSRSETKVPFLTSSAKSVQALERLELQLQRLRDVAMEKNRQMETLRGKRVYLRLKGTGKFAKRLGDELYLVQDDPSEKDWAFRQKPTSLRLAVRVSAYNCVRVEFEDYDKPRDVLYASSSGLKLIQRRPMQFKRWFQFDLGWDGELQSLRHRRWFVGAQTRNGLLRPFISRDKAAAFEIIDADSMDVLSPVMEPSFCDSEADDSFAIPVLERAESEPELGVDDDEDVGDFT
;
A
#
# COMPACT_ATOMS: atom_id res chain seq x y z
N MET A 1 -2.59 9.22 -15.93
CA MET A 1 -3.23 9.53 -14.64
C MET A 1 -2.18 9.61 -13.56
N ASN A 2 -2.17 10.69 -12.78
CA ASN A 2 -1.15 10.99 -11.78
C ASN A 2 -1.41 10.16 -10.52
N THR A 3 -0.62 9.12 -10.27
CA THR A 3 -0.82 8.16 -9.17
C THR A 3 -0.52 8.72 -7.77
N CYS A 4 -0.05 9.98 -7.71
CA CYS A 4 0.41 10.64 -6.50
C CYS A 4 -0.61 11.64 -5.96
N GLU A 5 -1.67 11.97 -6.68
CA GLU A 5 -2.66 12.96 -6.22
C GLU A 5 -3.46 12.46 -5.02
N VAL A 6 -3.65 13.33 -4.03
CA VAL A 6 -4.43 13.02 -2.84
C VAL A 6 -5.86 13.52 -3.03
N GLN A 7 -6.80 12.59 -3.26
CA GLN A 7 -8.21 12.94 -3.51
C GLN A 7 -8.94 13.39 -2.24
N THR A 8 -8.61 12.80 -1.09
CA THR A 8 -9.22 13.13 0.21
C THR A 8 -8.15 13.13 1.29
N VAL A 9 -8.17 14.14 2.16
CA VAL A 9 -7.19 14.28 3.26
C VAL A 9 -7.33 13.18 4.32
N ALA A 10 -8.54 12.64 4.50
CA ALA A 10 -8.80 11.53 5.42
C ALA A 10 -8.06 10.23 5.02
N SER A 11 -7.60 10.13 3.77
CA SER A 11 -6.80 8.99 3.29
C SER A 11 -5.33 9.05 3.68
N LEU A 12 -4.88 10.15 4.29
CA LEU A 12 -3.50 10.31 4.72
C LEU A 12 -3.24 9.44 5.95
N ARG A 13 -2.18 8.65 5.88
CA ARG A 13 -1.78 7.74 6.95
C ARG A 13 -0.53 8.24 7.65
N ARG A 14 -0.29 7.72 8.84
CA ARG A 14 0.95 7.97 9.59
C ARG A 14 2.15 7.66 8.71
N ALA A 15 3.13 8.57 8.75
CA ALA A 15 4.37 8.53 7.97
C ALA A 15 4.21 8.69 6.45
N ASP A 16 3.04 9.03 5.93
CA ASP A 16 2.94 9.44 4.52
C ASP A 16 3.79 10.69 4.29
N HIS A 17 4.73 10.62 3.34
CA HIS A 17 5.44 11.78 2.85
C HIS A 17 4.55 12.50 1.82
N ILE A 18 4.23 13.74 2.10
CA ILE A 18 3.45 14.61 1.23
C ILE A 18 4.31 15.77 0.74
N CYS A 19 4.06 16.19 -0.50
CA CYS A 19 4.56 17.44 -1.01
C CYS A 19 3.42 18.28 -1.59
N ILE A 20 3.57 19.59 -1.58
CA ILE A 20 2.64 20.50 -2.26
C ILE A 20 3.42 21.44 -3.15
N TRP A 21 2.91 21.60 -4.36
CA TRP A 21 3.46 22.52 -5.34
C TRP A 21 3.18 23.96 -4.90
N ASP A 22 4.24 24.78 -4.85
CA ASP A 22 4.11 26.21 -4.71
C ASP A 22 4.13 26.84 -6.12
N THR A 23 2.93 27.12 -6.62
CA THR A 23 2.70 27.81 -7.91
C THR A 23 2.75 29.33 -7.76
N THR A 24 2.83 29.86 -6.54
CA THR A 24 2.69 31.30 -6.26
C THR A 24 3.97 32.10 -6.43
N ARG A 25 5.14 31.44 -6.55
CA ARG A 25 6.47 32.09 -6.58
C ARG A 25 7.18 31.95 -7.93
N TRP A 26 6.48 32.27 -9.01
CA TRP A 26 7.07 32.32 -10.36
C TRP A 26 8.30 33.27 -10.38
N PRO A 27 9.44 32.89 -10.99
CA PRO A 27 9.67 31.73 -11.86
C PRO A 27 10.13 30.44 -11.15
N PHE A 28 10.28 30.43 -9.83
CA PHE A 28 10.79 29.27 -9.08
C PHE A 28 9.64 28.34 -8.65
N ARG A 29 9.48 27.23 -9.38
CA ARG A 29 8.61 26.13 -8.93
C ARG A 29 9.28 25.42 -7.76
N TYR A 30 8.74 25.62 -6.57
CA TYR A 30 9.19 25.00 -5.33
C TYR A 30 8.18 23.95 -4.88
N THR A 31 8.64 22.87 -4.27
CA THR A 31 7.77 21.92 -3.57
C THR A 31 8.03 22.02 -2.08
N HIS A 32 6.96 22.10 -1.31
CA HIS A 32 7.05 22.06 0.15
C HIS A 32 6.74 20.65 0.64
N HIS A 33 7.64 20.07 1.42
CA HIS A 33 7.60 18.67 1.83
C HIS A 33 7.32 18.53 3.33
N GLY A 34 6.57 17.50 3.69
CA GLY A 34 6.24 17.18 5.07
C GLY A 34 5.84 15.71 5.25
N ILE A 35 5.88 15.25 6.50
CA ILE A 35 5.48 13.89 6.89
C ILE A 35 4.21 13.97 7.72
N VAL A 36 3.21 13.17 7.38
CA VAL A 36 2.00 13.04 8.20
C VAL A 36 2.36 12.39 9.53
N PHE A 37 2.36 13.19 10.59
CA PHE A 37 2.73 12.76 11.94
C PHE A 37 1.55 12.08 12.64
N ALA A 38 0.36 12.68 12.52
CA ALA A 38 -0.89 12.13 13.03
C ALA A 38 -2.01 12.30 11.98
N PRO A 39 -2.75 11.23 11.64
CA PRO A 39 -3.88 11.30 10.71
C PRO A 39 -5.09 11.90 11.41
N GLY A 40 -6.08 12.31 10.61
CA GLY A 40 -7.34 12.88 11.07
C GLY A 40 -8.34 12.97 9.91
N GLU A 41 -9.59 13.24 10.23
CA GLU A 41 -10.67 13.29 9.23
C GLU A 41 -10.69 14.58 8.43
N SER A 42 -10.12 15.66 8.99
CA SER A 42 -10.08 16.99 8.39
C SER A 42 -8.66 17.56 8.35
N ALA A 43 -8.44 18.57 7.49
CA ALA A 43 -7.14 19.22 7.38
C ALA A 43 -6.68 19.94 8.67
N ALA A 44 -7.61 20.32 9.54
CA ALA A 44 -7.27 20.90 10.84
C ALA A 44 -6.80 19.84 11.86
N ALA A 45 -7.35 18.62 11.77
CA ALA A 45 -7.04 17.53 12.69
C ALA A 45 -5.75 16.76 12.33
N ILE A 46 -5.35 16.79 11.05
CA ILE A 46 -4.12 16.14 10.60
C ILE A 46 -2.91 16.96 11.02
N LEU A 47 -1.94 16.33 11.69
CA LEU A 47 -0.66 16.95 12.05
C LEU A 47 0.43 16.56 11.06
N VAL A 48 1.15 17.55 10.56
CA VAL A 48 2.26 17.39 9.60
C VAL A 48 3.57 17.85 10.26
N ALA A 49 4.57 16.97 10.25
CA ALA A 49 5.93 17.28 10.66
C ALA A 49 6.73 17.76 9.45
N HIS A 50 7.24 18.99 9.52
CA HIS A 50 7.94 19.60 8.40
C HIS A 50 8.81 20.78 8.84
N VAL A 51 9.64 21.28 7.93
CA VAL A 51 10.45 22.49 8.18
C VAL A 51 9.66 23.71 7.78
N TRP A 52 9.43 24.65 8.70
CA TRP A 52 8.70 25.88 8.40
C TRP A 52 9.03 27.02 9.37
N SER A 53 8.71 28.24 8.96
CA SER A 53 8.74 29.48 9.74
C SER A 53 7.51 30.33 9.44
N ARG A 54 6.94 30.96 10.47
CA ARG A 54 5.86 31.96 10.33
C ARG A 54 6.36 33.33 9.89
N LYS A 55 7.68 33.58 9.91
CA LYS A 55 8.24 34.89 9.54
C LYS A 55 8.07 35.15 8.05
N ARG A 56 7.66 36.38 7.73
CA ARG A 56 7.58 36.87 6.35
C ARG A 56 8.98 37.30 5.88
N GLY A 57 9.22 37.15 4.58
CA GLY A 57 10.50 37.48 3.94
C GLY A 57 11.49 36.31 3.91
N PHE A 58 12.24 36.20 2.81
CA PHE A 58 13.10 35.05 2.51
C PHE A 58 14.18 34.81 3.58
N ARG A 59 15.00 35.83 3.87
CA ARG A 59 16.12 35.70 4.83
C ARG A 59 15.63 35.46 6.26
N ALA A 60 14.61 36.20 6.70
CA ALA A 60 14.05 36.07 8.04
C ALA A 60 13.35 34.72 8.23
N GLY A 61 12.62 34.24 7.22
CA GLY A 61 12.01 32.91 7.24
C GLY A 61 13.06 31.79 7.25
N GLN A 62 14.12 31.91 6.45
CA GLN A 62 15.19 30.92 6.41
C GLN A 62 15.94 30.79 7.75
N ALA A 63 16.25 31.91 8.39
CA ALA A 63 16.95 31.92 9.69
C ALA A 63 16.09 31.39 10.85
N ASP A 64 14.76 31.45 10.71
CA ASP A 64 13.80 31.04 11.74
C ASP A 64 13.24 29.63 11.52
N SER A 65 13.40 29.10 10.30
CA SER A 65 12.92 27.78 9.91
C SER A 65 13.44 26.68 10.83
N LYS A 66 12.51 25.88 11.34
CA LYS A 66 12.79 24.75 12.21
C LYS A 66 11.87 23.58 11.90
N PHE A 67 12.26 22.39 12.34
CA PHE A 67 11.38 21.23 12.24
C PHE A 67 10.29 21.33 13.31
N GLN A 68 9.03 21.33 12.89
CA GLN A 68 7.89 21.52 13.78
C GLN A 68 6.65 20.79 13.29
N LEU A 69 5.65 20.69 14.17
CA LEU A 69 4.33 20.16 13.87
C LEU A 69 3.36 21.29 13.60
N THR A 70 2.60 21.19 12.51
CA THR A 70 1.52 22.12 12.18
C THR A 70 0.31 21.34 11.68
N SER A 71 -0.85 21.99 11.61
CA SER A 71 -2.01 21.36 10.97
C SER A 71 -1.77 21.21 9.46
N LEU A 72 -2.45 20.26 8.82
CA LEU A 72 -2.41 20.17 7.35
C LEU A 72 -2.95 21.45 6.70
N ALA A 73 -3.94 22.11 7.29
CA ALA A 73 -4.44 23.40 6.80
C ALA A 73 -3.34 24.48 6.77
N GLU A 74 -2.56 24.57 7.84
CA GLU A 74 -1.40 25.46 7.90
C GLU A 74 -0.29 25.05 6.92
N PHE A 75 -0.01 23.75 6.78
CA PHE A 75 0.95 23.22 5.79
C PHE A 75 0.55 23.58 4.35
N LEU A 76 -0.74 23.44 4.02
CA LEU A 76 -1.28 23.81 2.71
C LEU A 76 -1.19 25.32 2.49
N ASN A 77 -1.25 26.14 3.54
CA ASN A 77 -1.10 27.59 3.45
C ASN A 77 -1.97 28.20 2.33
N GLN A 78 -3.27 27.88 2.37
CA GLN A 78 -4.30 28.31 1.40
C GLN A 78 -4.17 27.75 -0.03
N ARG A 79 -3.20 26.87 -0.29
CA ARG A 79 -3.08 26.19 -1.60
C ARG A 79 -4.14 25.09 -1.75
N PRO A 80 -4.63 24.85 -2.98
CA PRO A 80 -5.67 23.86 -3.21
C PRO A 80 -5.14 22.44 -2.99
N LEU A 81 -6.03 21.53 -2.56
CA LEU A 81 -5.69 20.12 -2.37
C LEU A 81 -5.19 19.46 -3.66
N ALA A 82 -5.68 19.93 -4.82
CA ALA A 82 -5.27 19.46 -6.15
C ALA A 82 -3.77 19.68 -6.45
N ASP A 83 -3.07 20.52 -5.68
CA ASP A 83 -1.62 20.72 -5.79
C ASP A 83 -0.82 19.80 -4.84
N MET A 84 -1.50 19.10 -3.94
CA MET A 84 -0.88 18.17 -3.00
C MET A 84 -0.66 16.80 -3.64
N ARG A 85 0.49 16.22 -3.36
CA ARG A 85 0.90 14.90 -3.83
C ARG A 85 1.42 14.08 -2.66
N ARG A 86 1.14 12.78 -2.68
CA ARG A 86 1.78 11.78 -1.83
C ARG A 86 2.99 11.26 -2.57
N VAL A 87 4.16 11.38 -1.96
CA VAL A 87 5.43 10.98 -2.55
C VAL A 87 5.48 9.45 -2.63
N GLN A 88 5.82 8.94 -3.82
CA GLN A 88 5.92 7.51 -4.08
C GLN A 88 7.36 7.02 -3.95
N TYR A 89 7.51 5.85 -3.35
CA TYR A 89 8.80 5.20 -3.12
C TYR A 89 8.92 3.90 -3.90
N ASN A 90 10.15 3.37 -3.95
CA ASN A 90 10.45 2.08 -4.57
C ASN A 90 10.14 2.05 -6.09
N SER A 91 10.03 3.20 -6.75
CA SER A 91 9.61 3.28 -8.16
C SER A 91 10.65 2.70 -9.14
N SER A 92 10.23 2.49 -10.39
CA SER A 92 11.17 2.14 -11.47
C SER A 92 11.99 3.35 -11.92
N LEU A 93 13.09 3.10 -12.63
CA LEU A 93 13.90 4.14 -13.29
C LEU A 93 13.04 5.09 -14.14
N VAL A 94 12.16 4.53 -14.96
CA VAL A 94 11.27 5.30 -15.83
C VAL A 94 10.27 6.10 -15.01
N GLY A 95 9.74 5.54 -13.92
CA GLY A 95 8.83 6.25 -13.02
C GLY A 95 9.50 7.42 -12.29
N GLU A 96 10.73 7.24 -11.83
CA GLU A 96 11.52 8.32 -11.23
C GLU A 96 11.87 9.40 -12.26
N ALA A 97 12.35 9.04 -13.46
CA ALA A 97 12.73 9.99 -14.49
C ALA A 97 11.53 10.81 -15.03
N SER A 98 10.34 10.22 -15.10
CA SER A 98 9.12 10.88 -15.59
C SER A 98 8.41 11.73 -14.53
N SER A 99 8.73 11.55 -13.25
CA SER A 99 8.15 12.36 -12.16
C SER A 99 8.83 13.73 -12.03
N ARG A 100 8.02 14.76 -11.81
CA ARG A 100 8.52 16.12 -11.59
C ARG A 100 8.85 16.34 -10.11
N LEU A 101 9.88 17.14 -9.82
CA LEU A 101 10.14 17.77 -8.50
C LEU A 101 9.94 16.89 -7.24
N GLY A 102 10.60 15.74 -7.15
CA GLY A 102 10.64 14.96 -5.89
C GLY A 102 9.39 14.14 -5.55
N GLU A 103 8.44 13.99 -6.47
CA GLU A 103 7.21 13.21 -6.23
C GLU A 103 7.43 11.70 -6.18
N VAL A 104 8.51 11.21 -6.80
CA VAL A 104 8.81 9.79 -6.92
C VAL A 104 10.29 9.55 -6.71
N HIS A 105 10.59 8.58 -5.85
CA HIS A 105 11.94 8.12 -5.53
C HIS A 105 12.09 6.62 -5.76
N ARG A 106 13.29 6.21 -6.17
CA ARG A 106 13.66 4.78 -6.23
C ARG A 106 13.96 4.16 -4.87
N THR A 107 14.39 4.97 -3.91
CA THR A 107 14.74 4.48 -2.57
C THR A 107 13.55 3.81 -1.90
N HIS A 108 13.79 2.76 -1.12
CA HIS A 108 12.76 2.14 -0.31
C HIS A 108 12.43 3.04 0.89
N ALA A 109 11.15 3.30 1.11
CA ALA A 109 10.68 3.95 2.34
C ALA A 109 10.84 2.97 3.52
N ASP A 110 11.33 3.47 4.66
CA ASP A 110 11.34 2.74 5.91
C ASP A 110 9.91 2.55 6.47
N ALA A 111 9.77 1.65 7.44
CA ALA A 111 8.51 1.40 8.10
C ALA A 111 7.97 2.67 8.82
N PRO A 112 6.64 2.91 8.86
CA PRO A 112 6.05 4.08 9.50
C PRO A 112 6.58 4.40 10.91
N PRO A 113 6.78 3.41 11.82
CA PRO A 113 7.34 3.69 13.14
C PRO A 113 8.77 4.24 13.11
N VAL A 114 9.60 3.78 12.16
CA VAL A 114 10.98 4.25 11.97
C VAL A 114 10.97 5.68 11.46
N VAL A 115 10.11 5.99 10.49
CA VAL A 115 9.94 7.35 9.96
C VAL A 115 9.51 8.31 11.07
N LEU A 116 8.50 7.93 11.87
CA LEU A 116 8.03 8.76 12.98
C LEU A 116 9.06 8.90 14.10
N ALA A 117 9.90 7.89 14.36
CA ALA A 117 11.01 7.99 15.32
C ALA A 117 12.02 9.06 14.87
N ARG A 118 12.37 9.10 13.57
CA ARG A 118 13.20 10.16 12.99
C ARG A 118 12.54 11.53 13.09
N CYS A 119 11.23 11.65 12.83
CA CYS A 119 10.52 12.92 13.01
C CYS A 119 10.57 13.39 14.47
N ARG A 120 10.33 12.51 15.45
CA ARG A 120 10.41 12.85 16.88
C ARG A 120 11.81 13.30 17.28
N PHE A 121 12.84 12.65 16.75
CA PHE A 121 14.22 13.05 16.97
C PHE A 121 14.47 14.48 16.46
N LEU A 122 14.08 14.81 15.22
CA LEU A 122 14.26 16.17 14.69
C LEU A 122 13.44 17.22 15.44
N LEU A 123 12.23 16.89 15.90
CA LEU A 123 11.42 17.78 16.75
C LEU A 123 12.15 18.09 18.07
N GLY A 124 12.93 17.15 18.59
CA GLY A 124 13.74 17.32 19.79
C GLY A 124 15.05 18.12 19.58
N LEU A 125 15.53 18.25 18.34
CA LEU A 125 16.73 19.03 18.02
C LEU A 125 16.44 20.55 17.95
N GLY A 126 15.20 20.95 17.66
CA GLY A 126 14.81 22.35 17.61
C GLY A 126 15.26 23.08 16.34
N GLN A 127 15.90 24.25 16.52
CA GLN A 127 16.41 25.08 15.41
C GLN A 127 17.82 24.63 14.99
N GLY A 128 18.06 24.57 13.67
CA GLY A 128 19.37 24.28 13.10
C GLY A 128 19.54 24.92 11.73
N HIS A 129 20.66 24.65 11.05
CA HIS A 129 20.93 25.22 9.74
C HIS A 129 19.89 24.75 8.71
N PHE A 130 19.07 25.68 8.20
CA PHE A 130 18.15 25.43 7.09
C PHE A 130 18.55 26.25 5.86
N SER A 131 18.55 25.61 4.70
CA SER A 131 18.81 26.30 3.44
C SER A 131 18.06 25.68 2.28
N LEU A 132 17.29 26.49 1.56
CA LEU A 132 16.52 26.04 0.40
C LEU A 132 17.39 25.43 -0.71
N LEU A 133 18.69 25.74 -0.73
CA LEU A 133 19.63 25.28 -1.75
C LEU A 133 20.52 24.12 -1.28
N SER A 134 20.64 23.85 0.02
CA SER A 134 21.56 22.81 0.53
C SER A 134 20.93 21.86 1.57
N LEU A 135 20.07 22.34 2.46
CA LEU A 135 19.28 21.51 3.38
C LEU A 135 17.84 22.00 3.39
N ASN A 136 17.12 21.68 2.31
CA ASN A 136 15.72 22.08 2.12
C ASN A 136 14.75 21.09 2.80
N CYS A 137 13.45 21.37 2.71
CA CYS A 137 12.43 20.52 3.30
C CYS A 137 12.39 19.09 2.72
N GLU A 138 12.75 18.90 1.44
CA GLU A 138 12.81 17.59 0.80
C GLU A 138 13.92 16.74 1.39
N HIS A 139 15.13 17.29 1.60
CA HIS A 139 16.22 16.56 2.26
C HIS A 139 15.78 16.03 3.62
N VAL A 140 15.08 16.87 4.39
CA VAL A 140 14.63 16.53 5.75
C VAL A 140 13.54 15.46 5.70
N ALA A 141 12.54 15.61 4.84
CA ALA A 141 11.47 14.64 4.69
C ALA A 141 11.99 13.31 4.13
N LEU A 142 12.90 13.33 3.15
CA LEU A 142 13.52 12.14 2.59
C LEU A 142 14.39 11.42 3.62
N TRP A 143 15.14 12.15 4.43
CA TRP A 143 15.92 11.57 5.53
C TRP A 143 15.01 10.92 6.58
N CYS A 144 13.89 11.57 6.94
CA CYS A 144 12.90 10.94 7.82
C CYS A 144 12.39 9.62 7.21
N THR A 145 12.06 9.62 5.92
CA THR A 145 11.45 8.46 5.28
C THR A 145 12.43 7.33 4.95
N THR A 146 13.70 7.63 4.67
CA THR A 146 14.64 6.64 4.11
C THR A 146 15.99 6.56 4.84
N GLY A 147 16.29 7.52 5.71
CA GLY A 147 17.61 7.70 6.30
C GLY A 147 18.65 8.31 5.37
N VAL A 148 18.29 8.64 4.13
CA VAL A 148 19.18 9.25 3.13
C VAL A 148 18.89 10.75 3.01
N GLY A 149 19.91 11.60 3.15
CA GLY A 149 19.82 13.04 2.95
C GLY A 149 20.07 13.44 1.49
N TRP A 150 19.11 13.21 0.60
CA TRP A 150 19.15 13.64 -0.81
C TRP A 150 17.95 14.54 -1.14
N SER A 151 18.09 15.44 -2.10
CA SER A 151 16.98 16.22 -2.66
C SER A 151 17.01 16.13 -4.18
N LYS A 152 15.87 15.76 -4.77
CA LYS A 152 15.67 15.80 -6.21
C LYS A 152 15.42 17.22 -6.69
N GLN A 153 14.83 18.08 -5.87
CA GLN A 153 14.55 19.48 -6.18
C GLN A 153 15.84 20.26 -6.46
N VAL A 154 16.91 20.02 -5.70
CA VAL A 154 18.21 20.70 -5.88
C VAL A 154 19.31 19.79 -6.42
N LEU A 155 18.98 18.52 -6.69
CA LEU A 155 19.90 17.48 -7.17
C LEU A 155 21.17 17.36 -6.31
N SER A 156 21.03 17.49 -4.99
CA SER A 156 22.14 17.52 -4.04
C SER A 156 21.99 16.51 -2.92
N ARG A 157 23.14 16.05 -2.40
CA ARG A 157 23.23 15.37 -1.10
C ARG A 157 23.43 16.43 -0.03
N SER A 158 22.77 16.26 1.10
CA SER A 158 23.10 17.04 2.28
C SER A 158 24.52 16.73 2.71
N GLU A 159 25.31 17.76 3.00
CA GLU A 159 26.65 17.64 3.58
C GLU A 159 26.58 16.99 4.98
N THR A 160 25.48 17.20 5.70
CA THR A 160 25.23 16.60 7.01
C THR A 160 24.56 15.25 6.87
N LYS A 161 25.13 14.21 7.51
CA LYS A 161 24.55 12.85 7.56
C LYS A 161 23.14 12.82 8.19
N VAL A 162 22.86 13.78 9.09
CA VAL A 162 21.60 13.93 9.81
C VAL A 162 21.21 15.42 9.81
N PRO A 163 19.99 15.78 9.36
CA PRO A 163 19.53 17.17 9.37
C PRO A 163 19.53 17.78 10.77
N PHE A 164 19.89 19.07 10.86
CA PHE A 164 19.92 19.87 12.09
C PHE A 164 20.85 19.35 13.20
N LEU A 165 21.64 18.31 12.95
CA LEU A 165 22.56 17.76 13.94
C LEU A 165 23.68 18.76 14.21
N THR A 166 23.90 19.07 15.49
CA THR A 166 25.04 19.88 15.96
C THR A 166 26.11 18.99 16.57
N SER A 167 27.33 19.49 16.71
CA SER A 167 28.43 18.80 17.40
C SER A 167 28.28 18.75 18.93
N SER A 168 27.13 19.17 19.48
CA SER A 168 26.89 19.17 20.92
C SER A 168 26.75 17.75 21.47
N ALA A 169 27.26 17.52 22.69
CA ALA A 169 27.14 16.23 23.38
C ALA A 169 25.67 15.76 23.54
N LYS A 170 24.73 16.71 23.72
CA LYS A 170 23.29 16.42 23.78
C LYS A 170 22.77 15.87 22.45
N SER A 171 23.19 16.45 21.33
CA SER A 171 22.80 15.97 19.99
C SER A 171 23.38 14.59 19.69
N VAL A 172 24.63 14.32 20.10
CA VAL A 172 25.26 12.99 19.96
C VAL A 172 24.51 11.94 20.77
N GLN A 173 24.24 12.20 22.06
CA GLN A 173 23.49 11.28 22.90
C GLN A 173 22.06 11.04 22.39
N ALA A 174 21.40 12.07 21.85
CA ALA A 174 20.08 11.92 21.24
C ALA A 174 20.13 11.02 19.99
N LEU A 175 21.22 11.10 19.20
CA LEU A 175 21.42 10.25 18.03
C LEU A 175 21.62 8.79 18.42
N GLU A 176 22.44 8.51 19.43
CA GLU A 176 22.64 7.15 19.95
C GLU A 176 21.31 6.53 20.42
N ARG A 177 20.48 7.31 21.13
CA ARG A 177 19.15 6.87 21.56
C ARG A 177 18.22 6.57 20.37
N LEU A 178 18.27 7.41 19.33
CA LEU A 178 17.53 7.16 18.09
C LEU A 178 17.99 5.86 17.46
N GLU A 179 19.30 5.64 17.29
CA GLU A 179 19.85 4.44 16.67
C GLU A 179 19.43 3.16 17.41
N LEU A 180 19.50 3.16 18.75
CA LEU A 180 18.99 2.07 19.58
C LEU A 180 17.47 1.86 19.43
N GLN A 181 16.69 2.94 19.30
CA GLN A 181 15.26 2.84 19.05
C GLN A 181 14.98 2.26 17.66
N LEU A 182 15.70 2.70 16.63
CA LEU A 182 15.54 2.20 15.26
C LEU A 182 15.91 0.72 15.17
N GLN A 183 16.96 0.28 15.86
CA GLN A 183 17.33 -1.13 15.92
C GLN A 183 16.21 -1.97 16.54
N ARG A 184 15.68 -1.57 17.70
CA ARG A 184 14.55 -2.27 18.34
C ARG A 184 13.32 -2.37 17.44
N LEU A 185 12.98 -1.30 16.71
CA LEU A 185 11.86 -1.31 15.77
C LEU A 185 12.09 -2.29 14.61
N ARG A 186 13.33 -2.37 14.11
CA ARG A 186 13.72 -3.32 13.07
C ARG A 186 13.68 -4.76 13.58
N ASP A 187 14.14 -5.01 14.80
CA ASP A 187 14.12 -6.35 15.40
C ASP A 187 12.69 -6.87 15.56
N VAL A 188 11.76 -6.04 16.05
CA VAL A 188 10.33 -6.37 16.13
C VAL A 188 9.75 -6.69 14.75
N ALA A 189 10.16 -5.94 13.72
CA ALA A 189 9.71 -6.20 12.35
C ALA A 189 10.26 -7.51 11.80
N MET A 190 11.55 -7.78 12.05
CA MET A 190 12.18 -9.03 11.64
C MET A 190 11.52 -10.24 12.31
N GLU A 191 11.11 -10.12 13.57
CA GLU A 191 10.38 -11.18 14.26
C GLU A 191 9.00 -11.44 13.65
N LYS A 192 8.25 -10.38 13.30
CA LYS A 192 7.00 -10.55 12.53
C LYS A 192 7.22 -11.21 11.17
N ASN A 193 8.32 -10.87 10.50
CA ASN A 193 8.66 -11.49 9.22
C ASN A 193 9.00 -12.98 9.39
N ARG A 194 9.70 -13.36 10.47
CA ARG A 194 9.95 -14.77 10.80
C ARG A 194 8.65 -15.53 11.01
N GLN A 195 7.71 -14.97 11.79
CA GLN A 195 6.38 -15.55 11.97
C GLN A 195 5.67 -15.74 10.62
N MET A 196 5.73 -14.75 9.74
CA MET A 196 5.16 -14.85 8.39
C MET A 196 5.84 -15.92 7.52
N GLU A 197 7.16 -16.10 7.66
CA GLU A 197 7.88 -17.17 6.97
C GLU A 197 7.50 -18.57 7.47
N THR A 198 7.07 -18.73 8.72
CA THR A 198 6.54 -20.02 9.21
C THR A 198 5.25 -20.44 8.51
N LEU A 199 4.55 -19.49 7.87
CA LEU A 199 3.35 -19.76 7.06
C LEU A 199 3.68 -20.12 5.60
N ARG A 200 4.97 -20.10 5.20
CA ARG A 200 5.37 -20.47 3.84
C ARG A 200 4.96 -21.92 3.55
N GLY A 201 4.22 -22.10 2.46
CA GLY A 201 3.72 -23.39 1.98
C GLY A 201 2.45 -23.87 2.68
N LYS A 202 2.01 -23.21 3.77
CA LYS A 202 0.81 -23.59 4.51
C LYS A 202 -0.47 -23.14 3.82
N ARG A 203 -1.58 -23.76 4.23
CA ARG A 203 -2.95 -23.32 3.93
C ARG A 203 -3.27 -22.10 4.79
N VAL A 204 -3.67 -21.02 4.14
CA VAL A 204 -3.95 -19.73 4.79
C VAL A 204 -5.27 -19.14 4.32
N TYR A 205 -5.83 -18.29 5.16
CA TYR A 205 -6.95 -17.41 4.84
C TYR A 205 -6.51 -15.95 4.79
N LEU A 206 -7.14 -15.20 3.89
CA LEU A 206 -6.95 -13.76 3.78
C LEU A 206 -8.13 -13.05 4.45
N ARG A 207 -7.91 -12.51 5.66
CA ARG A 207 -8.91 -11.78 6.43
C ARG A 207 -8.73 -10.28 6.28
N LEU A 208 -9.82 -9.52 6.15
CA LEU A 208 -9.76 -8.06 6.24
C LEU A 208 -9.55 -7.64 7.70
N LYS A 209 -8.45 -6.92 7.96
CA LYS A 209 -8.03 -6.48 9.28
C LYS A 209 -9.08 -5.63 9.98
N GLY A 210 -9.30 -5.90 11.27
CA GLY A 210 -10.28 -5.18 12.09
C GLY A 210 -11.74 -5.49 11.73
N THR A 211 -11.97 -6.53 10.94
CA THR A 211 -13.31 -7.01 10.57
C THR A 211 -13.38 -8.55 10.65
N GLY A 212 -14.58 -9.11 10.64
CA GLY A 212 -14.81 -10.55 10.49
C GLY A 212 -14.94 -11.02 9.03
N LYS A 213 -14.47 -10.23 8.06
CA LYS A 213 -14.64 -10.54 6.63
C LYS A 213 -13.42 -11.26 6.06
N PHE A 214 -13.67 -12.27 5.23
CA PHE A 214 -12.64 -13.06 4.57
C PHE A 214 -12.77 -12.99 3.05
N ALA A 215 -11.67 -13.25 2.35
CA ALA A 215 -11.70 -13.41 0.91
C ALA A 215 -12.32 -14.77 0.54
N LYS A 216 -13.32 -14.74 -0.35
CA LYS A 216 -13.96 -15.93 -0.93
C LYS A 216 -14.02 -15.82 -2.45
N ARG A 217 -13.70 -16.94 -3.10
CA ARG A 217 -13.76 -17.16 -4.54
C ARG A 217 -15.22 -17.40 -4.94
N LEU A 218 -15.70 -16.58 -5.87
CA LEU A 218 -16.97 -16.75 -6.56
C LEU A 218 -16.68 -16.70 -8.07
N GLY A 219 -16.82 -17.84 -8.74
CA GLY A 219 -16.26 -18.04 -10.09
C GLY A 219 -14.74 -17.93 -10.06
N ASP A 220 -14.17 -17.01 -10.81
CA ASP A 220 -12.72 -16.75 -10.82
C ASP A 220 -12.32 -15.54 -9.98
N GLU A 221 -13.26 -14.80 -9.41
CA GLU A 221 -13.01 -13.54 -8.70
C GLU A 221 -13.08 -13.72 -7.18
N LEU A 222 -12.32 -12.89 -6.45
CA LEU A 222 -12.36 -12.84 -5.00
C LEU A 222 -13.24 -11.69 -4.48
N TYR A 223 -14.08 -12.01 -3.51
CA TYR A 223 -14.98 -11.10 -2.82
C TYR A 223 -14.72 -11.14 -1.32
N LEU A 224 -14.96 -10.03 -0.63
CA LEU A 224 -15.05 -10.02 0.83
C LEU A 224 -16.44 -10.46 1.27
N VAL A 225 -16.49 -11.58 1.98
CA VAL A 225 -17.70 -12.12 2.59
C VAL A 225 -17.54 -12.10 4.10
N GLN A 226 -18.64 -11.86 4.81
CA GLN A 226 -18.66 -12.01 6.25
C GLN A 226 -18.73 -13.51 6.57
N ASP A 227 -17.82 -13.98 7.40
CA ASP A 227 -17.88 -15.33 7.95
C ASP A 227 -18.43 -15.19 9.36
N ASP A 228 -19.67 -15.63 9.57
CA ASP A 228 -20.27 -15.69 10.90
C ASP A 228 -20.05 -17.10 11.46
N PRO A 229 -19.12 -17.27 12.42
CA PRO A 229 -18.85 -18.57 13.01
C PRO A 229 -20.03 -19.12 13.83
N SER A 230 -20.98 -18.25 14.22
CA SER A 230 -22.18 -18.63 14.96
C SER A 230 -23.34 -19.05 14.06
N GLU A 231 -23.27 -18.78 12.75
CA GLU A 231 -24.24 -19.26 11.78
C GLU A 231 -24.18 -20.79 11.74
N LYS A 232 -25.31 -21.44 12.03
CA LYS A 232 -25.40 -22.90 12.10
C LYS A 232 -25.90 -23.48 10.79
N ASP A 233 -26.57 -22.67 9.97
CA ASP A 233 -27.05 -23.10 8.68
C ASP A 233 -25.90 -23.12 7.65
N TRP A 234 -25.64 -24.32 7.14
CA TRP A 234 -24.58 -24.58 6.17
C TRP A 234 -24.78 -23.82 4.86
N ALA A 235 -26.03 -23.52 4.47
CA ALA A 235 -26.34 -22.81 3.24
C ALA A 235 -25.88 -21.34 3.30
N PHE A 236 -25.81 -20.77 4.50
CA PHE A 236 -25.39 -19.39 4.74
C PHE A 236 -23.93 -19.26 5.19
N ARG A 237 -23.27 -20.36 5.58
CA ARG A 237 -21.83 -20.38 5.90
C ARG A 237 -20.98 -20.09 4.67
N GLN A 238 -20.38 -18.90 4.65
CA GLN A 238 -19.49 -18.49 3.59
C GLN A 238 -18.06 -18.99 3.88
N LYS A 239 -17.76 -20.28 3.59
CA LYS A 239 -16.40 -20.82 3.76
C LYS A 239 -15.36 -19.94 3.03
N PRO A 240 -14.35 -19.40 3.73
CA PRO A 240 -13.29 -18.62 3.12
C PRO A 240 -12.47 -19.42 2.10
N THR A 241 -11.89 -18.75 1.11
CA THR A 241 -11.01 -19.40 0.14
C THR A 241 -9.66 -19.70 0.77
N SER A 242 -9.33 -21.00 0.79
CA SER A 242 -8.04 -21.49 1.22
C SER A 242 -6.98 -21.23 0.15
N LEU A 243 -5.89 -20.59 0.55
CA LEU A 243 -4.77 -20.27 -0.32
C LEU A 243 -3.51 -20.94 0.21
N ARG A 244 -2.64 -21.42 -0.68
CA ARG A 244 -1.26 -21.76 -0.35
C ARG A 244 -0.39 -20.51 -0.45
N LEU A 245 0.30 -20.18 0.64
CA LEU A 245 1.12 -18.98 0.72
C LEU A 245 2.56 -19.24 0.30
N ALA A 246 3.09 -18.44 -0.61
CA ALA A 246 4.52 -18.30 -0.82
C ALA A 246 4.99 -16.93 -0.30
N VAL A 247 5.97 -16.93 0.60
CA VAL A 247 6.55 -15.72 1.19
C VAL A 247 8.00 -15.57 0.80
N ARG A 248 8.46 -14.36 0.48
CA ARG A 248 9.88 -14.02 0.32
C ARG A 248 10.16 -12.70 1.04
N VAL A 249 10.99 -12.75 2.07
CA VAL A 249 11.48 -11.57 2.79
C VAL A 249 12.82 -11.15 2.19
N SER A 250 12.94 -9.89 1.76
CA SER A 250 14.22 -9.35 1.27
C SER A 250 14.84 -8.30 2.20
N ALA A 251 14.02 -7.67 3.04
CA ALA A 251 14.44 -6.75 4.09
C ALA A 251 13.35 -6.69 5.18
N TYR A 252 13.65 -6.07 6.33
CA TYR A 252 12.72 -5.99 7.45
C TYR A 252 11.36 -5.34 7.10
N ASN A 253 11.33 -4.45 6.11
CA ASN A 253 10.15 -3.73 5.60
C ASN A 253 9.78 -4.12 4.16
N CYS A 254 10.39 -5.19 3.61
CA CYS A 254 10.16 -5.65 2.24
C CYS A 254 9.79 -7.13 2.24
N VAL A 255 8.48 -7.41 2.23
CA VAL A 255 7.93 -8.76 2.19
C VAL A 255 7.14 -8.92 0.89
N ARG A 256 7.47 -9.95 0.12
CA ARG A 256 6.73 -10.34 -1.08
C ARG A 256 5.93 -11.60 -0.81
N VAL A 257 4.69 -11.59 -1.28
CA VAL A 257 3.78 -12.73 -1.17
C VAL A 257 3.22 -13.10 -2.53
N GLU A 258 2.95 -14.39 -2.69
CA GLU A 258 2.28 -15.01 -3.82
C GLU A 258 1.29 -16.02 -3.23
N PHE A 259 0.11 -16.10 -3.83
CA PHE A 259 -0.97 -16.94 -3.33
C PHE A 259 -1.42 -17.86 -4.46
N GLU A 260 -1.49 -19.15 -4.15
CA GLU A 260 -1.98 -20.21 -5.03
C GLU A 260 -3.28 -20.75 -4.41
N ASP A 261 -4.24 -21.16 -5.23
CA ASP A 261 -5.44 -21.83 -4.73
C ASP A 261 -5.03 -23.17 -4.11
N TYR A 262 -5.43 -23.40 -2.85
CA TYR A 262 -5.04 -24.62 -2.15
C TYR A 262 -5.71 -25.86 -2.74
N ASP A 263 -6.96 -25.73 -3.19
CA ASP A 263 -7.75 -26.82 -3.76
C ASP A 263 -7.42 -27.03 -5.24
N LYS A 264 -7.00 -25.96 -5.93
CA LYS A 264 -6.57 -25.98 -7.34
C LYS A 264 -5.14 -25.43 -7.51
N PRO A 265 -4.08 -26.24 -7.26
CA PRO A 265 -2.68 -25.79 -7.22
C PRO A 265 -2.12 -25.09 -8.49
N ARG A 266 -2.85 -25.10 -9.60
CA ARG A 266 -2.45 -24.40 -10.83
C ARG A 266 -3.00 -22.98 -10.93
N ASP A 267 -4.03 -22.68 -10.14
CA ASP A 267 -4.67 -21.37 -10.09
C ASP A 267 -3.88 -20.47 -9.14
N VAL A 268 -3.34 -19.38 -9.67
CA VAL A 268 -2.52 -18.42 -8.93
C VAL A 268 -3.24 -17.08 -8.90
N LEU A 269 -3.12 -16.40 -7.76
CA LEU A 269 -3.74 -15.12 -7.53
C LEU A 269 -3.14 -14.05 -8.45
N TYR A 270 -4.03 -13.37 -9.15
CA TYR A 270 -3.73 -12.46 -10.22
C TYR A 270 -4.58 -11.21 -10.12
N ALA A 271 -3.94 -10.05 -10.07
CA ALA A 271 -4.67 -8.78 -10.12
C ALA A 271 -4.97 -8.42 -11.58
N SER A 272 -6.24 -8.36 -11.95
CA SER A 272 -6.73 -7.73 -13.19
C SER A 272 -7.23 -6.31 -12.92
N SER A 273 -7.41 -5.50 -13.97
CA SER A 273 -8.02 -4.18 -13.84
C SER A 273 -9.47 -4.24 -13.32
N SER A 274 -10.18 -5.34 -13.58
CA SER A 274 -11.57 -5.55 -13.16
C SER A 274 -11.68 -6.15 -11.75
N GLY A 275 -10.75 -6.99 -11.35
CA GLY A 275 -10.83 -7.73 -10.08
C GLY A 275 -9.59 -8.55 -9.77
N LEU A 276 -9.52 -9.06 -8.55
CA LEU A 276 -8.52 -10.00 -8.10
C LEU A 276 -9.02 -11.42 -8.38
N LYS A 277 -8.26 -12.18 -9.16
CA LYS A 277 -8.71 -13.46 -9.74
C LYS A 277 -7.77 -14.61 -9.43
N LEU A 278 -8.29 -15.82 -9.32
CA LEU A 278 -7.52 -17.05 -9.30
C LEU A 278 -7.56 -17.66 -10.69
N ILE A 279 -6.41 -17.67 -11.38
CA ILE A 279 -6.33 -18.11 -12.78
C ILE A 279 -5.18 -19.09 -12.98
N GLN A 280 -5.35 -20.03 -13.91
CA GLN A 280 -4.27 -20.91 -14.30
C GLN A 280 -3.12 -20.13 -14.93
N ARG A 281 -1.93 -20.25 -14.35
CA ARG A 281 -0.73 -19.58 -14.87
C ARG A 281 -0.29 -20.19 -16.19
N ARG A 282 -0.14 -19.35 -17.23
CA ARG A 282 0.36 -19.75 -18.56
C ARG A 282 1.89 -19.64 -18.65
N PRO A 283 2.58 -20.46 -19.47
CA PRO A 283 4.05 -20.51 -19.53
C PRO A 283 4.73 -19.17 -19.85
N MET A 284 4.16 -18.37 -20.76
CA MET A 284 4.74 -17.09 -21.19
C MET A 284 4.46 -15.91 -20.23
N GLN A 285 3.72 -16.12 -19.15
CA GLN A 285 3.40 -15.03 -18.22
C GLN A 285 4.53 -14.79 -17.23
N PHE A 286 4.93 -13.53 -17.10
CA PHE A 286 5.96 -13.11 -16.16
C PHE A 286 5.58 -13.45 -14.73
N LYS A 287 6.46 -14.16 -14.01
CA LYS A 287 6.27 -14.52 -12.59
C LYS A 287 5.87 -13.32 -11.72
N ARG A 288 6.45 -12.15 -11.99
CA ARG A 288 6.20 -10.91 -11.24
C ARG A 288 4.74 -10.45 -11.28
N TRP A 289 3.94 -10.89 -12.27
CA TRP A 289 2.53 -10.49 -12.36
C TRP A 289 1.63 -11.13 -11.29
N PHE A 290 2.09 -12.21 -10.66
CA PHE A 290 1.37 -12.97 -9.62
C PHE A 290 1.85 -12.64 -8.21
N GLN A 291 2.71 -11.63 -8.09
CA GLN A 291 3.37 -11.26 -6.85
C GLN A 291 2.83 -9.94 -6.31
N PHE A 292 2.76 -9.88 -4.98
CA PHE A 292 2.31 -8.72 -4.24
C PHE A 292 3.38 -8.30 -3.24
N ASP A 293 3.61 -6.99 -3.11
CA ASP A 293 4.34 -6.46 -1.96
C ASP A 293 3.35 -6.33 -0.79
N LEU A 294 3.68 -6.92 0.36
CA LEU A 294 2.91 -6.80 1.60
C LEU A 294 3.41 -5.58 2.37
N GLY A 295 2.56 -4.56 2.46
CA GLY A 295 2.83 -3.33 3.18
C GLY A 295 2.81 -3.51 4.69
N TRP A 296 3.40 -2.54 5.41
CA TRP A 296 3.55 -2.59 6.87
C TRP A 296 2.24 -2.83 7.64
N ASP A 297 1.14 -2.25 7.17
CA ASP A 297 -0.17 -2.36 7.83
C ASP A 297 -0.98 -3.58 7.37
N GLY A 298 -0.46 -4.37 6.42
CA GLY A 298 -1.14 -5.51 5.79
C GLY A 298 -1.72 -5.22 4.41
N GLU A 299 -1.41 -4.07 3.82
CA GLU A 299 -1.91 -3.72 2.47
C GLU A 299 -1.21 -4.56 1.40
N LEU A 300 -1.97 -5.09 0.45
CA LEU A 300 -1.38 -5.80 -0.70
C LEU A 300 -1.21 -4.85 -1.87
N GLN A 301 -0.01 -4.80 -2.46
CA GLN A 301 0.29 -4.01 -3.64
C GLN A 301 0.67 -4.90 -4.81
N SER A 302 -0.10 -4.87 -5.90
CA SER A 302 0.15 -5.72 -7.06
C SER A 302 1.38 -5.26 -7.85
N LEU A 303 2.36 -6.14 -8.05
CA LEU A 303 3.54 -5.83 -8.86
C LEU A 303 3.23 -5.74 -10.37
N ARG A 304 2.11 -6.31 -10.82
CA ARG A 304 1.63 -6.20 -12.21
C ARG A 304 1.21 -4.77 -12.53
N HIS A 305 0.37 -4.18 -11.69
CA HIS A 305 -0.20 -2.85 -11.89
C HIS A 305 0.66 -1.76 -11.23
N ARG A 306 1.99 -1.84 -11.36
CA ARG A 306 2.91 -0.81 -10.81
C ARG A 306 2.64 -0.47 -9.33
N ARG A 307 2.35 -1.47 -8.49
CA ARG A 307 2.02 -1.37 -7.06
C ARG A 307 0.70 -0.70 -6.72
N TRP A 308 -0.31 -0.85 -7.56
CA TRP A 308 -1.68 -0.53 -7.16
C TRP A 308 -2.11 -1.37 -5.95
N PHE A 309 -2.84 -0.73 -5.05
CA PHE A 309 -3.30 -1.30 -3.80
C PHE A 309 -4.52 -2.19 -4.04
N VAL A 310 -4.56 -3.37 -3.43
CA VAL A 310 -5.76 -4.20 -3.40
C VAL A 310 -6.73 -3.59 -2.39
N GLY A 311 -7.96 -3.37 -2.83
CA GLY A 311 -9.05 -2.84 -2.02
C GLY A 311 -10.35 -3.60 -2.27
N ALA A 312 -11.35 -3.36 -1.43
CA ALA A 312 -12.68 -3.91 -1.61
C ALA A 312 -13.63 -2.84 -2.17
N GLN A 313 -14.39 -3.20 -3.19
CA GLN A 313 -15.43 -2.35 -3.74
C GLN A 313 -16.62 -2.28 -2.78
N THR A 314 -17.07 -1.07 -2.47
CA THR A 314 -18.11 -0.81 -1.45
C THR A 314 -19.46 -1.46 -1.76
N ARG A 315 -19.82 -1.57 -3.04
CA ARG A 315 -21.13 -2.07 -3.48
C ARG A 315 -21.32 -3.58 -3.27
N ASN A 316 -20.32 -4.37 -3.61
CA ASN A 316 -20.43 -5.84 -3.70
C ASN A 316 -19.28 -6.59 -2.99
N GLY A 317 -18.32 -5.88 -2.40
CA GLY A 317 -17.18 -6.50 -1.73
C GLY A 317 -16.11 -7.06 -2.68
N LEU A 318 -16.23 -6.86 -4.00
CA LEU A 318 -15.24 -7.34 -4.98
C LEU A 318 -13.85 -6.80 -4.65
N LEU A 319 -12.87 -7.71 -4.54
CA LEU A 319 -11.47 -7.32 -4.38
C LEU A 319 -10.90 -6.91 -5.73
N ARG A 320 -10.28 -5.73 -5.82
CA ARG A 320 -9.67 -5.22 -7.06
C ARG A 320 -8.51 -4.26 -6.78
N PRO A 321 -7.60 -4.06 -7.75
CA PRO A 321 -6.54 -3.09 -7.61
C PRO A 321 -7.05 -1.65 -7.82
N PHE A 322 -6.55 -0.74 -7.00
CA PHE A 322 -6.79 0.70 -7.04
C PHE A 322 -5.46 1.44 -7.08
N ILE A 323 -5.40 2.50 -7.89
CA ILE A 323 -4.23 3.37 -7.99
C ILE A 323 -3.90 4.02 -6.64
N SER A 324 -4.92 4.42 -5.90
CA SER A 324 -4.78 5.23 -4.71
C SER A 324 -4.94 4.40 -3.44
N ARG A 325 -4.15 4.79 -2.43
CA ARG A 325 -4.06 4.12 -1.12
C ARG A 325 -5.30 4.34 -0.24
N ASP A 326 -6.12 5.33 -0.55
CA ASP A 326 -7.41 5.60 0.13
C ASP A 326 -8.37 4.40 0.07
N LYS A 327 -8.31 3.65 -1.04
CA LYS A 327 -9.13 2.45 -1.26
C LYS A 327 -8.43 1.16 -0.83
N ALA A 328 -7.20 1.25 -0.29
CA ALA A 328 -6.42 0.08 0.09
C ALA A 328 -7.01 -0.63 1.30
N ALA A 329 -7.30 -1.91 1.15
CA ALA A 329 -7.65 -2.79 2.24
C ALA A 329 -6.38 -3.32 2.93
N ALA A 330 -6.43 -3.46 4.26
CA ALA A 330 -5.39 -4.08 5.05
C ALA A 330 -5.81 -5.52 5.37
N PHE A 331 -4.96 -6.49 5.05
CA PHE A 331 -5.25 -7.90 5.24
C PHE A 331 -4.35 -8.53 6.29
N GLU A 332 -4.90 -9.53 6.97
CA GLU A 332 -4.19 -10.45 7.84
C GLU A 332 -4.16 -11.82 7.16
N ILE A 333 -2.97 -12.42 7.14
CA ILE A 333 -2.76 -13.77 6.61
C ILE A 333 -2.78 -14.72 7.80
N ILE A 334 -3.77 -15.61 7.84
CA ILE A 334 -4.08 -16.46 9.00
C ILE A 334 -3.83 -17.91 8.62
N ASP A 335 -3.22 -18.68 9.50
CA ASP A 335 -3.10 -20.14 9.36
C ASP A 335 -4.51 -20.76 9.37
N ALA A 336 -4.91 -21.34 8.23
CA ALA A 336 -6.27 -21.82 8.05
C ALA A 336 -6.57 -23.02 8.94
N ASP A 337 -5.61 -23.92 9.11
CA ASP A 337 -5.80 -25.15 9.88
C ASP A 337 -5.93 -24.83 11.37
N SER A 338 -5.16 -23.84 11.85
CA SER A 338 -5.31 -23.33 13.22
C SER A 338 -6.66 -22.66 13.46
N MET A 339 -7.20 -21.97 12.46
CA MET A 339 -8.51 -21.31 12.54
C MET A 339 -9.67 -22.32 12.49
N ASP A 340 -9.60 -23.31 11.60
CA ASP A 340 -10.62 -24.35 11.44
C ASP A 340 -10.75 -25.21 12.70
N VAL A 341 -9.65 -25.44 13.45
CA VAL A 341 -9.69 -26.12 14.76
C VAL A 341 -10.44 -25.30 15.81
N LEU A 342 -10.32 -23.97 15.79
CA LEU A 342 -10.99 -23.07 16.74
C LEU A 342 -12.47 -22.85 16.40
N SER A 343 -12.83 -23.00 15.13
CA SER A 343 -14.19 -22.90 14.61
C SER A 343 -14.62 -24.25 14.01
N PRO A 344 -14.89 -25.29 14.83
CA PRO A 344 -15.25 -26.59 14.31
C PRO A 344 -16.47 -26.47 13.41
N VAL A 345 -16.28 -26.78 12.13
CA VAL A 345 -17.37 -27.05 11.21
C VAL A 345 -17.97 -28.36 11.67
N MET A 346 -19.19 -28.33 12.22
CA MET A 346 -19.96 -29.57 12.38
C MET A 346 -20.22 -30.09 10.97
N GLU A 347 -19.60 -31.22 10.63
CA GLU A 347 -19.90 -31.91 9.39
C GLU A 347 -21.38 -32.32 9.37
N PRO A 348 -22.04 -32.34 8.20
CA PRO A 348 -23.38 -32.86 8.11
C PRO A 348 -23.38 -34.33 8.51
N SER A 349 -24.12 -34.65 9.57
CA SER A 349 -24.50 -36.02 9.87
C SER A 349 -25.37 -36.51 8.72
N PHE A 350 -24.81 -37.32 7.83
CA PHE A 350 -25.59 -38.15 6.92
C PHE A 350 -26.21 -39.29 7.72
N CYS A 351 -27.25 -38.98 8.49
CA CYS A 351 -28.13 -39.95 9.13
C CYS A 351 -29.52 -39.34 9.14
N ASP A 352 -30.21 -39.44 8.01
CA ASP A 352 -31.64 -39.75 8.00
C ASP A 352 -31.90 -40.64 6.79
N SER A 353 -31.99 -41.92 7.10
CA SER A 353 -32.49 -42.98 6.24
C SER A 353 -34.02 -42.92 6.20
N GLU A 354 -34.56 -43.09 4.98
CA GLU A 354 -35.96 -43.39 4.62
C GLU A 354 -36.93 -42.19 4.66
N ALA A 355 -37.87 -41.98 3.72
CA ALA A 355 -38.43 -42.82 2.66
C ALA A 355 -39.02 -41.93 1.54
N ASP A 356 -39.24 -42.55 0.38
CA ASP A 356 -40.21 -42.22 -0.70
C ASP A 356 -41.00 -40.91 -0.56
N ASP A 357 -40.81 -39.99 -1.52
CA ASP A 357 -41.98 -39.57 -2.30
C ASP A 357 -41.59 -39.07 -3.69
N SER A 358 -42.18 -39.71 -4.69
CA SER A 358 -42.02 -39.43 -6.10
C SER A 358 -42.73 -38.13 -6.48
N PHE A 359 -41.99 -37.11 -6.93
CA PHE A 359 -42.55 -36.09 -7.79
C PHE A 359 -41.60 -35.74 -8.93
N ALA A 360 -42.10 -35.94 -10.14
CA ALA A 360 -41.39 -35.79 -11.38
C ALA A 360 -41.76 -34.47 -12.08
N ILE A 361 -40.75 -33.92 -12.79
CA ILE A 361 -40.81 -33.05 -14.01
C ILE A 361 -40.95 -31.51 -13.76
N PRO A 362 -40.36 -30.61 -14.59
CA PRO A 362 -39.58 -30.80 -15.84
C PRO A 362 -38.17 -30.16 -15.88
N VAL A 363 -37.37 -30.74 -16.78
CA VAL A 363 -36.15 -30.18 -17.39
C VAL A 363 -36.49 -28.89 -18.14
N LEU A 364 -35.78 -27.81 -17.83
CA LEU A 364 -35.74 -26.59 -18.64
C LEU A 364 -34.33 -26.46 -19.21
N GLU A 365 -34.14 -26.98 -20.43
CA GLU A 365 -32.95 -26.70 -21.24
C GLU A 365 -32.91 -25.19 -21.54
N ARG A 366 -31.79 -24.54 -21.20
CA ARG A 366 -31.51 -23.18 -21.65
C ARG A 366 -30.25 -23.21 -22.51
N ALA A 367 -30.47 -22.91 -23.78
CA ALA A 367 -29.54 -22.98 -24.88
C ALA A 367 -28.21 -22.28 -24.61
N GLU A 368 -27.13 -23.03 -24.86
CA GLU A 368 -25.83 -22.51 -25.25
C GLU A 368 -25.94 -21.98 -26.69
N SER A 369 -25.45 -20.77 -26.92
CA SER A 369 -25.20 -20.28 -28.28
C SER A 369 -23.94 -19.41 -28.25
N GLU A 370 -22.80 -20.04 -28.58
CA GLU A 370 -21.62 -19.35 -29.08
C GLU A 370 -21.87 -18.93 -30.55
N PRO A 371 -21.35 -17.78 -31.01
CA PRO A 371 -21.34 -17.47 -32.44
C PRO A 371 -20.12 -18.09 -33.11
N GLU A 372 -20.38 -18.98 -34.09
CA GLU A 372 -19.41 -19.42 -35.09
C GLU A 372 -18.94 -18.22 -35.93
N LEU A 373 -17.62 -18.02 -35.99
CA LEU A 373 -17.01 -17.14 -36.97
C LEU A 373 -16.83 -17.93 -38.27
N GLY A 374 -17.75 -17.69 -39.21
CA GLY A 374 -17.65 -18.13 -40.59
C GLY A 374 -16.38 -17.57 -41.25
N VAL A 375 -15.63 -18.48 -41.83
CA VAL A 375 -14.58 -18.23 -42.81
C VAL A 375 -15.30 -17.92 -44.11
N ASP A 376 -15.13 -16.71 -44.64
CA ASP A 376 -15.34 -16.45 -46.06
C ASP A 376 -14.06 -15.79 -46.59
N ASP A 377 -13.33 -16.61 -47.34
CA ASP A 377 -12.37 -16.18 -48.35
C ASP A 377 -13.14 -15.42 -49.44
N ASP A 378 -12.63 -14.28 -49.86
CA ASP A 378 -12.72 -13.87 -51.26
C ASP A 378 -11.53 -12.97 -51.61
N GLU A 379 -10.75 -13.46 -52.56
CA GLU A 379 -9.59 -12.82 -53.16
C GLU A 379 -9.99 -11.67 -54.09
N ASP A 380 -9.05 -10.72 -54.19
CA ASP A 380 -8.69 -9.88 -55.34
C ASP A 380 -9.72 -8.93 -55.98
N VAL A 381 -9.36 -7.65 -56.06
CA VAL A 381 -8.87 -6.97 -57.29
C VAL A 381 -8.63 -5.49 -56.95
N GLY A 382 -7.49 -4.93 -57.37
CA GLY A 382 -7.46 -3.54 -57.81
C GLY A 382 -6.33 -2.66 -57.31
N ASP A 383 -5.20 -2.75 -58.00
CA ASP A 383 -4.15 -1.73 -58.13
C ASP A 383 -4.74 -0.33 -58.44
N PHE A 384 -4.12 0.74 -57.93
CA PHE A 384 -3.86 2.03 -58.60
C PHE A 384 -3.33 3.09 -57.60
N THR A 385 -2.03 3.41 -57.77
CA THR A 385 -1.28 4.66 -57.45
C THR A 385 -1.11 5.12 -56.02
#